data_AF-A0A498FI87-F1
#
_entry.id   AF-A0A498FI87-F1
#
_cell.length_a   1.000
_cell.length_b   1.000
_cell.length_c   1.000
_cell.angle_alpha   90.00
_cell.angle_beta   90.00
_cell.angle_gamma   90.00
#
_symmetry.space_group_name_H-M   'P 1'
#
loop_
_entity.id
_entity.type
_entity.pdbx_description
1 polymer ?
#
loop_
_entity_poly.entity_id
_entity_poly.type
_entity_poly.pdbx_seq_one_letter_code
_entity_poly.pdbx_strand_id
1 'polypeptide(L)' 'MVNAGDATTDLNRRCARCGAAVSSRFIRVFGVDNTVHGCLECTQRADLTLGRAAEPSTREAGISWPVGEPR' A
#
# COMPACT_ATOMS: atom_id res chain seq x y z
N MET A 1 18.68 -21.90 -22.96
CA MET A 1 17.51 -21.94 -22.06
C MET A 1 17.75 -21.01 -20.89
N VAL A 2 17.51 -19.71 -21.07
CA VAL A 2 17.39 -18.76 -19.94
C VAL A 2 15.95 -18.26 -19.97
N ASN A 3 15.22 -18.50 -18.87
CA ASN A 3 13.82 -18.15 -18.73
C ASN A 3 13.69 -16.62 -18.73
N ALA A 4 13.16 -16.06 -19.82
CA ALA A 4 12.79 -14.65 -19.94
C ALA A 4 11.47 -14.37 -19.20
N GLY A 5 11.39 -14.77 -17.93
CA GLY A 5 10.20 -14.66 -17.09
C GLY A 5 10.33 -13.72 -15.89
N ASP A 6 11.48 -13.06 -15.71
CA ASP A 6 11.78 -12.35 -14.45
C ASP A 6 12.64 -11.08 -14.72
N ALA A 7 12.15 -10.18 -15.56
CA ALA A 7 12.77 -8.84 -15.69
C ALA A 7 11.72 -7.76 -15.94
N THR A 8 10.68 -8.06 -16.72
CA THR A 8 9.58 -7.12 -16.96
C THR A 8 8.66 -6.96 -15.74
N THR A 9 8.62 -7.94 -14.84
CA THR A 9 7.70 -7.90 -13.69
C THR A 9 8.24 -7.13 -12.49
N ASP A 10 9.45 -6.57 -12.52
CA ASP A 10 10.07 -5.93 -11.35
C ASP A 10 9.85 -4.40 -11.29
N LEU A 11 9.82 -3.71 -12.43
CA LEU A 11 9.73 -2.25 -12.46
C LEU A 11 8.38 -1.69 -11.99
N ASN A 12 7.30 -2.45 -12.15
CA ASN A 12 5.95 -2.07 -11.69
C ASN A 12 5.66 -2.46 -10.24
N ARG A 13 6.63 -3.04 -9.51
CA ARG A 13 6.45 -3.50 -8.13
C ARG A 13 7.17 -2.59 -7.14
N ARG A 14 6.88 -1.29 -7.21
CA ARG A 14 7.44 -0.30 -6.29
C ARG A 14 6.34 0.41 -5.52
N CYS A 15 6.65 0.81 -4.30
CA CYS A 15 5.77 1.65 -3.52
C CYS A 15 5.64 3.02 -4.20
N ALA A 16 4.42 3.43 -4.52
CA ALA A 16 4.15 4.73 -5.13
C ALA A 16 4.50 5.92 -4.21
N ARG A 17 4.64 5.69 -2.90
CA ARG A 17 4.92 6.75 -1.91
C ARG A 17 6.40 6.99 -1.65
N CYS A 18 7.22 5.95 -1.61
CA CYS A 18 8.65 6.08 -1.32
C CYS A 18 9.58 5.47 -2.38
N GLY A 19 9.03 4.80 -3.40
CA GLY A 19 9.80 4.17 -4.46
C GLY A 19 10.49 2.85 -4.08
N ALA A 20 10.36 2.39 -2.83
CA ALA A 20 10.95 1.12 -2.38
C ALA A 20 10.41 -0.08 -3.16
N ALA A 21 11.26 -1.07 -3.40
CA ALA A 21 10.87 -2.32 -4.05
C ALA A 21 9.93 -3.13 -3.15
N VAL A 22 8.84 -3.65 -3.71
CA VAL A 22 7.86 -4.49 -3.02
C VAL A 22 7.65 -5.80 -3.79
N SER A 23 7.28 -6.88 -3.08
CA SER A 23 7.01 -8.17 -3.71
C SER A 23 5.63 -8.22 -4.36
N SER A 24 5.44 -9.06 -5.38
CA SER A 24 4.11 -9.30 -5.98
C SER A 24 3.06 -9.77 -4.97
N ARG A 25 3.45 -10.65 -4.04
CA ARG A 25 2.58 -11.09 -2.93
C ARG A 25 2.14 -9.92 -2.05
N PHE A 26 3.01 -8.95 -1.85
CA PHE A 26 2.70 -7.76 -1.06
C PHE A 26 1.64 -6.91 -1.74
N ILE A 27 1.79 -6.67 -3.04
CA ILE A 27 0.82 -5.93 -3.86
C ILE A 27 -0.54 -6.63 -3.88
N ARG A 28 -0.58 -7.96 -3.93
CA ARG A 28 -1.84 -8.71 -3.89
C ARG A 28 -2.62 -8.56 -2.59
N VAL A 29 -1.92 -8.39 -1.47
CA VAL A 29 -2.53 -8.35 -0.13
C VAL A 29 -2.85 -6.92 0.30
N PHE A 30 -1.95 -5.98 -0.01
CA PHE A 30 -2.00 -4.60 0.50
C PHE A 30 -2.19 -3.56 -0.61
N GLY A 31 -2.08 -3.94 -1.87
CA GLY A 31 -2.24 -3.06 -3.01
C GLY A 31 -3.65 -3.07 -3.58
N VAL A 32 -3.94 -2.02 -4.34
CA VAL A 32 -5.17 -1.83 -5.13
C VAL A 32 -4.74 -1.55 -6.57
N ASP A 33 -5.42 -2.14 -7.56
CA ASP A 33 -5.08 -1.99 -8.98
C ASP A 33 -3.59 -2.24 -9.29
N ASN A 34 -3.02 -3.26 -8.65
CA ASN A 34 -1.61 -3.64 -8.75
C ASN A 34 -0.61 -2.53 -8.31
N THR A 35 -1.08 -1.56 -7.52
CA THR A 35 -0.30 -0.44 -6.99
C THR A 35 -0.34 -0.43 -5.46
N VAL A 36 0.77 -0.03 -4.83
CA VAL A 36 0.89 0.05 -3.38
C VAL A 36 1.35 1.45 -3.00
N HIS A 37 0.54 2.16 -2.21
CA HIS A 37 0.86 3.50 -1.69
C HIS A 37 1.56 3.46 -0.33
N GLY A 38 1.60 2.34 0.37
CA GLY A 38 2.37 2.18 1.61
C GLY A 38 3.09 0.84 1.68
N CYS A 39 4.41 0.85 1.89
CA CYS A 39 5.22 -0.35 2.10
C CYS A 39 5.80 -0.41 3.51
N LEU A 40 6.40 -1.53 3.88
CA LEU A 40 7.01 -1.74 5.20
C LEU A 40 8.10 -0.71 5.56
N GLU A 41 8.77 -0.14 4.55
CA GLU A 41 9.81 0.88 4.75
C GLU A 41 9.25 2.27 5.10
N CYS A 42 8.06 2.63 4.63
CA CYS A 42 7.49 3.97 4.79
C CYS A 42 6.18 4.02 5.58
N THR A 43 5.61 2.85 5.90
CA THR A 43 4.34 2.67 6.58
C THR A 43 4.47 1.52 7.60
N GLN A 44 3.98 1.74 8.82
CA GLN A 44 4.02 0.73 9.87
C GLN A 44 3.07 -0.43 9.57
N ARG A 45 3.40 -1.64 10.03
CA ARG A 45 2.59 -2.85 9.80
C ARG A 45 1.14 -2.71 10.24
N ALA A 46 0.89 -2.06 11.38
CA ALA A 46 -0.45 -1.82 11.89
C ALA A 46 -1.29 -0.99 10.89
N ASP A 47 -0.67 0.01 10.26
CA ASP A 47 -1.29 0.89 9.28
C ASP A 47 -1.58 0.16 7.95
N LEU A 48 -0.71 -0.77 7.56
CA LEU A 48 -0.94 -1.66 6.42
C LEU A 48 -2.13 -2.59 6.66
N THR A 49 -2.23 -3.19 7.86
CA THR A 49 -3.35 -4.07 8.23
C THR A 49 -4.69 -3.33 8.26
N LEU A 50 -4.67 -2.03 8.53
CA LEU A 50 -5.85 -1.16 8.46
C LEU A 50 -6.22 -0.74 7.02
N GLY A 51 -5.51 -1.23 6.00
CA GLY A 51 -5.79 -0.93 4.60
C GLY A 51 -5.17 0.38 4.09
N ARG A 52 -4.42 1.12 4.91
CA ARG A 52 -3.81 2.41 4.50
C ARG A 52 -2.72 2.28 3.44
N ALA A 53 -2.31 1.05 3.13
CA ALA A 53 -1.38 0.74 2.06
C ALA A 53 -1.98 0.95 0.66
N ALA A 54 -3.31 0.82 0.54
CA ALA A 54 -4.06 1.01 -0.69
C ALA A 54 -4.49 2.47 -0.87
N GLU A 55 -4.61 3.21 0.22
CA GLU A 55 -5.05 4.61 0.20
C GLU A 55 -3.89 5.51 -0.27
N PRO A 56 -4.07 6.33 -1.32
CA PRO A 56 -3.16 7.44 -1.56
C PRO A 56 -3.18 8.32 -0.31
N SER A 57 -2.02 8.77 0.17
CA SER A 57 -1.94 9.63 1.36
C SER A 57 -2.67 10.95 1.11
N THR A 58 -3.98 10.96 1.28
CA THR A 58 -4.77 12.17 1.44
C THR A 58 -4.37 12.71 2.80
N ARG A 59 -3.29 13.50 2.81
CA ARG A 59 -3.09 14.45 3.90
C ARG A 59 -4.31 15.36 3.84
N GLU A 60 -4.91 15.58 5.00
CA GLU A 60 -6.00 16.52 5.24
C GLU A 60 -7.43 16.11 4.77
N ALA A 61 -8.17 15.40 5.62
CA ALA A 61 -9.60 15.67 5.80
C ALA A 61 -10.02 15.17 7.19
N GLY A 62 -9.70 15.98 8.20
CA GLY A 62 -10.18 15.78 9.56
C GLY A 62 -11.71 15.73 9.58
N ILE A 63 -12.26 14.58 9.91
CA ILE A 63 -13.64 14.45 10.34
C ILE A 63 -13.61 13.64 11.64
N SER A 64 -13.29 14.34 12.73
CA SER A 64 -13.50 13.84 14.08
C SER A 64 -14.98 14.07 14.43
N TRP A 65 -15.86 13.12 14.10
CA TRP A 65 -17.18 13.07 14.72
C TRP A 65 -17.06 12.33 16.06
N PRO A 66 -17.34 12.96 17.21
CA PRO A 66 -17.57 12.20 18.43
C PRO A 66 -18.94 11.53 18.32
N VAL A 67 -19.00 10.21 18.13
CA VAL A 67 -20.25 9.47 18.28
C VAL A 67 -20.54 9.35 19.78
N GLY A 68 -21.30 10.32 20.31
CA GLY A 68 -21.85 10.32 21.65
C GLY A 68 -23.25 9.74 21.65
N GLU A 69 -23.31 8.41 21.67
CA GLU A 69 -24.33 7.48 22.20
C GLU A 69 -25.75 8.02 22.56
N PRO A 70 -26.84 7.47 22.00
CA PRO A 70 -28.20 7.68 22.51
C PRO A 70 -28.54 6.72 23.65
N ARG A 71 -29.25 7.20 24.68
CA ARG A 71 -29.98 6.39 25.67
C ARG A 71 -31.44 6.80 25.69
#